data_AF-A0A7V8ABD5-F1
#
_entry.id   AF-A0A7V8ABD5-F1
#
_cell.length_a   1.000
_cell.length_b   1.000
_cell.length_c   1.000
_cell.angle_alpha   90.00
_cell.angle_beta   90.00
_cell.angle_gamma   90.00
#
_symmetry.space_group_name_H-M   'P 1'
#
loop_
_entity.id
_entity.type
_entity.pdbx_description
1 polymer ?
#
loop_
_entity_poly.entity_id
_entity_poly.type
_entity_poly.pdbx_seq_one_letter_code
_entity_poly.pdbx_strand_id
1 'polypeptide(L)'
;MDKVKFNLCVNALGPSMDEFVEAIAWGLGEFGYECTIKRATVTFDAVNILFAGGGQDLGEMSRIAPKTIVFNLEQMGDHKSQINSASYFALMRHFPTWEYSRKNMSLLPQYGVSELHHVPIGYVPVLERIAPAPVKDIDVLFYGSKNDRRYDVFDAIKAKGLNNKLDTRRA
;
A
#
# COMPACT_ATOMS: atom_id res chain seq x y z
N MET A 1 30.01 11.11 -1.32
CA MET A 1 29.10 9.96 -1.15
C MET A 1 27.92 10.23 -2.04
N ASP A 2 27.61 9.33 -2.98
CA ASP A 2 26.42 9.50 -3.81
C ASP A 2 25.18 9.44 -2.91
N LYS A 3 24.25 10.36 -3.15
CA LYS A 3 23.00 10.44 -2.40
C LYS A 3 22.18 9.18 -2.70
N VAL A 4 21.60 8.56 -1.67
CA VAL A 4 20.67 7.44 -1.86
C VAL A 4 19.50 7.92 -2.72
N LYS A 5 19.20 7.15 -3.78
CA LYS A 5 18.06 7.38 -4.68
C LYS A 5 17.03 6.27 -4.49
N PHE A 6 15.75 6.62 -4.63
CA PHE A 6 14.66 5.66 -4.61
C PHE A 6 13.96 5.57 -5.97
N ASN A 7 13.63 4.36 -6.38
CA ASN A 7 12.75 4.08 -7.52
C ASN A 7 11.49 3.39 -6.99
N LEU A 8 10.36 4.10 -7.02
CA LEU A 8 9.08 3.57 -6.58
C LEU A 8 8.44 2.81 -7.74
N CYS A 9 8.36 1.49 -7.58
CA CYS A 9 7.92 0.55 -8.59
C CYS A 9 6.42 0.33 -8.46
N VAL A 10 5.64 0.97 -9.33
CA VAL A 10 4.19 0.77 -9.36
C VAL A 10 3.86 -0.50 -10.13
N ASN A 11 2.95 -1.33 -9.61
CA ASN A 11 2.50 -2.52 -10.32
C ASN A 11 1.82 -2.15 -11.66
N ALA A 12 1.85 -3.08 -12.62
CA ALA A 12 1.23 -2.94 -13.93
C ALA A 12 -0.31 -2.96 -13.89
N LEU A 13 -0.91 -3.46 -12.79
CA LEU A 13 -2.34 -3.79 -12.69
C LEU A 13 -3.31 -2.59 -12.57
N GLY A 14 -2.82 -1.35 -12.73
CA GLY A 14 -3.65 -0.14 -12.83
C GLY A 14 -3.30 0.94 -11.81
N PRO A 15 -4.08 2.04 -11.78
CA PRO A 15 -3.76 3.24 -10.99
C PRO A 15 -4.19 3.13 -9.52
N SER A 16 -4.68 1.98 -9.06
CA SER A 16 -5.27 1.83 -7.71
C SER A 16 -4.29 2.11 -6.57
N MET A 17 -2.99 2.09 -6.86
CA MET A 17 -1.92 2.35 -5.88
C MET A 17 -1.16 3.66 -6.13
N ASP A 18 -1.52 4.42 -7.17
CA ASP A 18 -0.75 5.60 -7.60
C ASP A 18 -0.70 6.66 -6.47
N GLU A 19 -1.81 6.91 -5.78
CA GLU A 19 -1.86 7.88 -4.67
C GLU A 19 -0.99 7.45 -3.48
N PHE A 20 -0.92 6.14 -3.17
CA PHE A 20 -0.02 5.64 -2.13
C PHE A 20 1.45 5.85 -2.52
N VAL A 21 1.78 5.58 -3.77
CA VAL A 21 3.13 5.78 -4.31
C VAL A 21 3.52 7.25 -4.25
N GLU A 22 2.62 8.15 -4.64
CA GLU A 22 2.83 9.60 -4.58
C GLU A 22 3.03 10.08 -3.14
N ALA A 23 2.27 9.54 -2.17
CA ALA A 23 2.44 9.88 -0.76
C ALA A 23 3.81 9.46 -0.23
N ILE A 24 4.27 8.26 -0.58
CA ILE A 24 5.60 7.78 -0.19
C ILE A 24 6.70 8.58 -0.88
N ALA A 25 6.58 8.89 -2.18
CA ALA A 25 7.53 9.72 -2.89
C ALA A 25 7.63 11.13 -2.27
N TRP A 26 6.50 11.73 -1.91
CA TRP A 26 6.45 13.02 -1.25
C TRP A 26 7.17 12.97 0.10
N GLY A 27 6.84 11.99 0.96
CA GLY A 27 7.49 11.84 2.26
C GLY A 27 9.00 11.64 2.16
N LEU A 28 9.48 10.80 1.23
CA LEU A 28 10.91 10.62 0.95
C LEU A 28 11.56 11.91 0.44
N GLY A 29 10.87 12.67 -0.40
CA GLY A 29 11.30 13.97 -0.90
C GLY A 29 11.46 15.01 0.22
N GLU A 30 10.57 15.03 1.20
CA GLU A 30 10.67 15.92 2.38
C GLU A 30 11.92 15.60 3.24
N PHE A 31 12.36 14.34 3.26
CA PHE A 31 13.66 13.95 3.85
C PHE A 31 14.86 14.23 2.93
N GLY A 32 14.62 14.82 1.76
CA GLY A 32 15.62 15.22 0.78
C GLY A 32 16.04 14.12 -0.19
N TYR A 33 15.40 12.96 -0.23
CA TYR A 33 15.79 11.89 -1.16
C TYR A 33 15.31 12.14 -2.59
N GLU A 34 16.12 11.77 -3.57
CA GLU A 34 15.71 11.76 -4.98
C GLU A 34 14.81 10.54 -5.21
N CYS A 35 13.62 10.78 -5.75
CA CYS A 35 12.64 9.73 -6.03
C CYS A 35 12.26 9.74 -7.51
N THR A 36 12.22 8.56 -8.11
CA THR A 36 11.60 8.33 -9.41
C THR A 36 10.41 7.40 -9.23
N ILE A 37 9.33 7.62 -9.98
CA ILE A 37 8.17 6.72 -9.99
C ILE A 37 8.16 6.06 -11.36
N LYS A 38 8.25 4.73 -11.40
CA LYS A 38 8.22 3.97 -12.66
C LYS A 38 7.24 2.81 -12.55
N ARG A 39 6.46 2.61 -13.62
CA ARG A 39 5.51 1.50 -13.70
C ARG A 39 6.22 0.25 -14.21
N ALA A 40 6.01 -0.86 -13.51
CA ALA A 40 6.54 -2.18 -13.86
C ALA A 40 8.05 -2.20 -14.17
N THR A 41 8.82 -1.29 -13.57
CA THR A 41 10.23 -1.08 -13.91
C THR A 41 11.04 -0.92 -12.65
N VAL A 42 12.02 -1.79 -12.49
CA VAL A 42 13.07 -1.70 -11.46
C VAL A 42 14.35 -1.12 -12.07
N THR A 43 15.26 -0.65 -11.22
CA THR A 43 16.52 -0.03 -11.62
C THR A 43 17.67 -0.53 -10.75
N PHE A 44 18.88 -0.53 -11.29
CA PHE A 44 20.05 -1.02 -10.57
C PHE A 44 20.74 0.08 -9.74
N ASP A 45 20.56 1.34 -10.13
CA ASP A 45 21.21 2.53 -9.56
C ASP A 45 20.43 3.19 -8.42
N ALA A 46 19.27 2.64 -8.04
CA ALA A 46 18.44 3.12 -6.94
C ALA A 46 17.99 1.97 -6.02
N VAL A 47 17.52 2.33 -4.82
CA VAL A 47 16.75 1.42 -3.97
C VAL A 47 15.33 1.33 -4.53
N ASN A 48 14.92 0.14 -4.94
CA ASN A 48 13.58 -0.09 -5.49
C ASN A 48 12.58 -0.27 -4.35
N ILE A 49 11.41 0.36 -4.43
CA ILE A 49 10.29 0.13 -3.51
C ILE A 49 9.18 -0.56 -4.30
N LEU A 50 8.94 -1.84 -4.01
CA LEU A 50 7.93 -2.65 -4.68
C LEU A 50 6.62 -2.64 -3.86
N PHE A 51 5.58 -2.05 -4.42
CA PHE A 51 4.27 -1.96 -3.75
C PHE A 51 3.41 -3.19 -4.07
N ALA A 52 2.92 -3.88 -3.02
CA ALA A 52 2.00 -5.02 -3.13
C ALA A 52 2.47 -6.10 -4.14
N GLY A 53 3.69 -6.61 -3.92
CA GLY A 53 4.50 -7.45 -4.82
C GLY A 53 3.93 -8.83 -5.16
N GLY A 54 2.79 -8.89 -5.85
CA GLY A 54 2.30 -10.11 -6.46
C GLY A 54 2.96 -10.38 -7.83
N GLY A 55 3.57 -11.56 -7.99
CA GLY A 55 3.93 -12.11 -9.30
C GLY A 55 5.39 -11.96 -9.76
N GLN A 56 6.26 -11.27 -9.01
CA GLN A 56 7.68 -11.20 -9.34
C GLN A 56 8.42 -12.47 -8.88
N ASP A 57 9.37 -12.93 -9.69
CA ASP A 57 10.27 -14.01 -9.34
C ASP A 57 11.41 -13.50 -8.45
N LEU A 58 11.69 -14.22 -7.35
CA LEU A 58 12.74 -13.84 -6.41
C LEU A 58 14.12 -13.90 -7.06
N GLY A 59 14.43 -14.96 -7.81
CA GLY A 59 15.74 -15.14 -8.43
C GLY A 59 16.07 -14.04 -9.43
N GLU A 60 15.09 -13.67 -10.25
CA GLU A 60 15.19 -12.53 -11.16
C GLU A 60 15.39 -11.22 -10.38
N MET A 61 14.54 -10.94 -9.40
CA MET A 61 14.61 -9.71 -8.60
C MET A 61 15.95 -9.54 -7.88
N SER A 62 16.48 -10.60 -7.26
CA SER A 62 17.79 -10.58 -6.62
C SER A 62 18.93 -10.28 -7.61
N ARG A 63 18.75 -10.58 -8.90
CA ARG A 63 19.73 -10.29 -9.96
C ARG A 63 19.61 -8.87 -10.51
N ILE A 64 18.39 -8.40 -10.79
CA ILE A 64 18.17 -7.12 -11.51
C ILE A 64 17.92 -5.94 -10.56
N ALA A 65 17.53 -6.21 -9.32
CA ALA A 65 17.18 -5.21 -8.31
C ALA A 65 17.59 -5.68 -6.89
N PRO A 66 18.88 -5.96 -6.65
CA PRO A 66 19.35 -6.49 -5.36
C PRO A 66 19.11 -5.52 -4.19
N LYS A 67 18.92 -4.22 -4.49
CA LYS A 67 18.50 -3.21 -3.52
C LYS A 67 17.00 -3.00 -3.67
N THR A 68 16.21 -3.77 -2.92
CA THR A 68 14.75 -3.71 -2.93
C THR A 68 14.21 -3.63 -1.52
N ILE A 69 13.15 -2.84 -1.36
CA ILE A 69 12.25 -2.84 -0.21
C ILE A 69 10.89 -3.29 -0.72
N VAL A 70 10.27 -4.26 -0.03
CA VAL A 70 8.89 -4.64 -0.30
C VAL A 70 7.97 -3.78 0.57
N PHE A 71 7.08 -3.01 -0.04
CA PHE A 71 6.03 -2.30 0.69
C PHE A 71 4.76 -3.14 0.66
N ASN A 72 4.45 -3.80 1.79
CA ASN A 72 3.22 -4.56 1.92
C ASN A 72 2.03 -3.66 2.18
N LEU A 73 1.03 -3.75 1.30
CA LEU A 73 -0.28 -3.09 1.42
C LEU A 73 -1.43 -4.10 1.56
N GLU A 74 -1.13 -5.40 1.53
CA GLU A 74 -2.12 -6.47 1.66
C GLU A 74 -2.54 -6.70 3.11
N GLN A 75 -3.79 -7.07 3.32
CA GLN A 75 -4.27 -7.44 4.66
C GLN A 75 -3.94 -8.91 4.97
N MET A 76 -3.31 -9.16 6.11
CA MET A 76 -3.03 -10.52 6.58
C MET A 76 -4.22 -11.12 7.34
N GLY A 77 -4.45 -12.42 7.13
CA GLY A 77 -5.38 -13.24 7.89
C GLY A 77 -6.85 -13.18 7.44
N ASP A 78 -7.15 -12.68 6.24
CA ASP A 78 -8.49 -12.82 5.64
C ASP A 78 -8.41 -13.85 4.50
N HIS A 79 -9.38 -14.77 4.43
CA HIS A 79 -9.33 -16.01 3.63
C HIS A 79 -9.33 -15.79 2.09
N LYS A 80 -9.25 -14.55 1.63
CA LYS A 80 -9.45 -14.16 0.23
C LYS A 80 -8.42 -13.19 -0.35
N SER A 81 -7.35 -12.81 0.36
CA SER A 81 -6.25 -12.11 -0.33
C SER A 81 -5.58 -13.08 -1.29
N GLN A 82 -6.02 -13.03 -2.56
CA GLN A 82 -5.43 -13.78 -3.68
C GLN A 82 -3.98 -13.35 -3.97
N ILE A 83 -3.45 -12.38 -3.21
CA ILE A 83 -2.11 -11.81 -3.36
C ILE A 83 -1.11 -12.45 -2.38
N ASN A 84 -1.56 -13.35 -1.50
CA ASN A 84 -0.71 -14.18 -0.65
C ASN A 84 -0.07 -15.37 -1.41
N SER A 85 0.56 -15.09 -2.55
CA SER A 85 1.29 -16.12 -3.30
C SER A 85 2.59 -16.50 -2.57
N ALA A 86 3.04 -17.74 -2.77
CA ALA A 86 4.34 -18.19 -2.25
C ALA A 86 5.51 -17.30 -2.71
N SER A 87 5.41 -16.76 -3.94
CA SER A 87 6.39 -15.82 -4.50
C SER A 87 6.44 -14.50 -3.73
N TYR A 88 5.29 -13.95 -3.32
CA TYR A 88 5.28 -12.69 -2.58
C TYR A 88 5.93 -12.82 -1.21
N PHE A 89 5.60 -13.89 -0.48
CA PHE A 89 6.30 -14.18 0.77
C PHE A 89 7.80 -14.48 0.57
N ALA A 90 8.20 -15.05 -0.56
CA ALA A 90 9.61 -15.26 -0.86
C ALA A 90 10.35 -13.91 -0.97
N LEU A 91 9.74 -12.91 -1.60
CA LEU A 91 10.26 -11.55 -1.65
C LEU A 91 10.35 -10.92 -0.25
N MET A 92 9.28 -10.97 0.54
CA MET A 92 9.27 -10.39 1.90
C MET A 92 10.25 -11.07 2.87
N ARG A 93 10.53 -12.36 2.69
CA ARG A 93 11.55 -13.07 3.47
C ARG A 93 12.98 -12.70 3.07
N HIS A 94 13.18 -12.26 1.83
CA HIS A 94 14.51 -11.98 1.28
C HIS A 94 14.90 -10.51 1.37
N PHE A 95 13.95 -9.61 1.15
CA PHE A 95 14.16 -8.16 1.15
C PHE A 95 13.54 -7.51 2.40
N PRO A 96 14.09 -6.38 2.87
CA PRO A 96 13.43 -5.57 3.90
C PRO A 96 11.99 -5.25 3.51
N THR A 97 11.08 -5.40 4.47
CA THR A 97 9.65 -5.18 4.26
C THR A 97 9.18 -3.98 5.07
N TRP A 98 8.55 -3.02 4.39
CA TRP A 98 7.78 -1.94 4.98
C TRP A 98 6.31 -2.36 5.04
N GLU A 99 5.69 -2.18 6.20
CA GLU A 99 4.34 -2.64 6.47
C GLU A 99 3.50 -1.51 7.08
N TYR A 100 2.31 -1.28 6.53
CA TYR A 100 1.42 -0.21 6.99
C TYR A 100 0.59 -0.61 8.23
N SER A 101 0.27 -1.90 8.37
CA SER A 101 -0.69 -2.44 9.33
C SER A 101 0.01 -2.96 10.58
N ARG A 102 -0.31 -2.38 11.75
CA ARG A 102 0.13 -2.92 13.04
C ARG A 102 -0.34 -4.35 13.28
N LYS A 103 -1.48 -4.74 12.73
CA LYS A 103 -1.95 -6.13 12.78
C LYS A 103 -0.97 -7.03 12.04
N ASN A 104 -0.60 -6.67 10.81
CA ASN A 104 0.34 -7.45 10.00
C ASN A 104 1.73 -7.53 10.64
N MET A 105 2.19 -6.48 11.34
CA MET A 105 3.45 -6.51 12.10
C MET A 105 3.53 -7.70 13.07
N SER A 106 2.39 -8.11 13.65
CA SER A 106 2.33 -9.28 14.54
C SER A 106 2.18 -10.63 13.82
N LEU A 107 1.73 -10.62 12.56
CA LEU A 107 1.41 -11.82 11.78
C LEU A 107 2.57 -12.24 10.87
N LEU A 108 3.19 -11.29 10.15
CA LEU A 108 4.24 -11.55 9.17
C LEU A 108 5.47 -12.30 9.71
N PRO A 109 5.93 -12.08 10.97
CA PRO A 109 7.00 -12.90 11.54
C PRO A 109 6.70 -14.39 11.59
N GLN A 110 5.42 -14.77 11.73
CA GLN A 110 4.98 -16.18 11.71
C GLN A 110 5.13 -16.81 10.32
N TYR A 111 5.30 -16.01 9.27
CA TYR A 111 5.57 -16.43 7.89
C TYR A 111 7.07 -16.33 7.52
N GLY A 112 7.94 -16.10 8.50
CA GLY A 112 9.40 -16.02 8.34
C GLY A 112 9.92 -14.66 7.88
N VAL A 113 9.08 -13.61 7.88
CA VAL A 113 9.52 -12.25 7.55
C VAL A 113 10.24 -11.65 8.76
N SER A 114 11.55 -11.47 8.65
CA SER A 114 12.41 -11.03 9.76
C SER A 114 12.76 -9.54 9.73
N GLU A 115 13.01 -8.97 8.55
CA GLU A 115 13.34 -7.55 8.38
C GLU A 115 12.08 -6.74 8.10
N LEU A 116 11.36 -6.40 9.16
CA LEU A 116 10.02 -5.79 9.08
C LEU A 116 9.98 -4.44 9.80
N HIS A 117 9.52 -3.40 9.10
CA HIS A 117 9.42 -2.04 9.64
C HIS A 117 7.99 -1.51 9.50
N HIS A 118 7.45 -0.96 10.60
CA HIS A 118 6.14 -0.32 10.56
C HIS A 118 6.26 1.06 9.90
N VAL A 119 5.70 1.20 8.69
CA VAL A 119 5.67 2.45 7.91
C VAL A 119 4.21 2.77 7.62
N PRO A 120 3.54 3.53 8.51
CA PRO A 120 2.12 3.85 8.36
C PRO A 120 1.90 4.78 7.16
N ILE A 121 0.73 4.66 6.56
CA ILE A 121 0.27 5.59 5.53
C ILE A 121 -0.35 6.79 6.25
N GLY A 122 0.25 7.96 6.02
CA GLY A 122 -0.16 9.22 6.62
C GLY A 122 -0.85 10.16 5.63
N TYR A 123 -1.38 11.25 6.18
CA TYR A 123 -1.82 12.39 5.39
C TYR A 123 -0.62 13.07 4.70
N VAL A 124 -0.80 13.45 3.43
CA VAL A 124 0.15 14.28 2.68
C VAL A 124 -0.59 15.39 1.94
N PRO A 125 -0.12 16.64 1.99
CA PRO A 125 -0.83 17.78 1.39
C PRO A 125 -0.90 17.70 -0.14
N VAL A 126 0.05 17.02 -0.79
CA VAL A 126 0.09 16.86 -2.25
C VAL A 126 -1.10 16.06 -2.82
N LEU A 127 -1.84 15.34 -1.98
CA LEU A 127 -3.04 14.60 -2.35
C LEU A 127 -4.34 15.38 -2.09
N GLU A 128 -4.29 16.60 -1.53
CA GLU A 128 -5.46 17.47 -1.37
C GLU A 128 -5.89 18.11 -2.71
N ARG A 129 -6.43 17.28 -3.61
CA ARG A 129 -6.77 17.66 -4.99
C ARG A 129 -8.27 17.83 -5.25
N ILE A 130 -9.09 17.28 -4.36
CA ILE A 130 -10.55 17.28 -4.50
C ILE A 130 -11.10 18.49 -3.74
N ALA A 131 -11.66 19.45 -4.48
CA ALA A 131 -12.35 20.57 -3.87
C ALA A 131 -13.59 20.07 -3.10
N PRO A 132 -13.86 20.59 -1.89
CA PRO A 132 -15.09 20.27 -1.18
C PRO A 132 -16.32 20.59 -2.02
N ALA A 133 -17.31 19.70 -2.01
CA ALA A 133 -18.59 19.99 -2.64
C ALA A 133 -19.26 21.21 -1.98
N PRO A 134 -19.92 22.08 -2.76
CA PRO A 134 -20.59 23.27 -2.22
C PRO A 134 -21.74 22.91 -1.27
N VAL A 135 -22.32 21.73 -1.45
CA VAL A 135 -23.34 21.16 -0.57
C VAL A 135 -22.83 19.80 -0.09
N LYS A 136 -22.87 19.57 1.22
CA LYS A 136 -22.54 18.28 1.85
C LYS A 136 -23.83 17.58 2.26
N ASP A 137 -24.30 16.68 1.41
CA ASP A 137 -25.53 15.88 1.60
C ASP A 137 -25.25 14.48 2.21
N ILE A 138 -23.98 14.16 2.42
CA ILE A 138 -23.50 12.89 3.00
C ILE A 138 -22.53 13.23 4.15
N ASP A 139 -22.76 12.63 5.31
CA ASP A 139 -21.86 12.73 6.46
C ASP A 139 -20.74 11.71 6.37
N VAL A 140 -21.05 10.48 5.93
CA VAL A 140 -20.08 9.38 5.81
C VAL A 140 -20.26 8.59 4.52
N LEU A 141 -19.18 8.43 3.76
CA LEU A 141 -19.15 7.62 2.54
C LEU A 141 -18.29 6.38 2.74
N PHE A 142 -18.85 5.21 2.43
CA PHE A 142 -18.16 3.93 2.43
C PHE A 142 -17.90 3.46 1.01
N TYR A 143 -16.65 3.10 0.72
CA TYR A 143 -16.26 2.40 -0.50
C TYR A 143 -15.82 0.97 -0.17
N GLY A 144 -16.33 0.01 -0.93
CA GLY A 144 -15.85 -1.37 -0.92
C GLY A 144 -16.95 -2.42 -0.81
N SER A 145 -16.52 -3.68 -0.72
CA SER A 145 -17.40 -4.85 -0.70
C SER A 145 -18.26 -4.92 0.57
N LYS A 146 -19.42 -5.56 0.47
CA LYS A 146 -20.30 -5.81 1.62
C LYS A 146 -19.75 -6.97 2.46
N ASN A 147 -19.72 -6.79 3.78
CA ASN A 147 -19.58 -7.89 4.75
C ASN A 147 -20.30 -7.50 6.07
N ASP A 148 -20.63 -8.48 6.90
CA ASP A 148 -21.46 -8.28 8.10
C ASP A 148 -20.84 -7.25 9.04
N ARG A 149 -19.52 -7.36 9.27
CA ARG A 149 -18.76 -6.40 10.06
C ARG A 149 -18.90 -4.95 9.56
N ARG A 150 -18.94 -4.73 8.24
CA ARG A 150 -19.10 -3.40 7.63
C ARG A 150 -20.53 -2.90 7.77
N TYR A 151 -21.53 -3.78 7.70
CA TYR A 151 -22.93 -3.41 7.95
C TYR A 151 -23.16 -2.99 9.39
N ASP A 152 -22.57 -3.69 10.37
CA ASP A 152 -22.68 -3.29 11.78
C ASP A 152 -22.20 -1.85 12.00
N VAL A 153 -21.08 -1.47 11.36
CA VAL A 153 -20.56 -0.09 11.41
C VAL A 153 -21.49 0.89 10.69
N PHE A 154 -22.02 0.50 9.54
CA PHE A 154 -22.95 1.33 8.77
C PHE A 154 -24.24 1.61 9.56
N ASP A 155 -24.83 0.58 10.16
CA ASP A 155 -26.05 0.71 10.96
C ASP A 155 -25.80 1.52 12.24
N ALA A 156 -24.64 1.35 12.89
CA ALA A 156 -24.25 2.16 14.04
C ALA A 156 -24.12 3.66 13.70
N ILE A 157 -23.64 4.01 12.50
CA ILE A 157 -23.57 5.39 12.03
C ILE A 157 -24.97 5.95 11.79
N LYS A 158 -25.83 5.16 11.13
CA LYS A 158 -27.21 5.55 10.86
C LYS A 158 -28.02 5.74 12.16
N ALA A 159 -27.81 4.87 13.16
CA ALA A 159 -28.44 4.97 14.48
C ALA A 159 -28.07 6.26 15.23
N LYS A 160 -26.94 6.90 14.89
CA LYS A 160 -26.55 8.22 15.40
C LYS A 160 -27.19 9.39 14.65
N GLY A 161 -28.08 9.13 13.70
CA GLY A 161 -28.76 10.15 12.90
C GLY A 161 -27.89 10.74 11.78
N LEU A 162 -26.79 10.09 11.41
CA LEU A 162 -25.90 10.54 10.34
C LEU A 162 -26.31 9.94 8.99
N ASN A 163 -26.24 10.75 7.94
CA ASN A 163 -26.48 10.34 6.56
C ASN A 163 -25.26 9.60 6.01
N ASN A 164 -25.39 8.30 5.81
CA ASN A 164 -24.34 7.48 5.23
C ASN A 164 -24.70 6.89 3.87
N LYS A 165 -23.68 6.73 3.02
CA LYS A 165 -23.81 6.14 1.69
C LYS A 165 -22.79 5.02 1.52
N LEU A 166 -23.24 3.90 0.97
CA LEU A 166 -22.38 2.79 0.57
C LEU A 166 -22.29 2.75 -0.95
N ASP A 167 -21.07 2.84 -1.50
CA ASP A 167 -20.80 2.60 -2.91
C ASP A 167 -20.04 1.29 -3.10
N THR A 168 -20.72 0.30 -3.71
CA THR A 168 -20.18 -1.02 -4.00
C THR A 168 -19.74 -1.18 -5.46
N ARG A 169 -19.79 -0.14 -6.29
CA ARG A 169 -19.56 -0.23 -7.74
C ARG A 169 -18.09 -0.45 -8.15
N ARG A 170 -17.20 -0.62 -7.17
CA ARG A 170 -15.76 -0.91 -7.35
C ARG A 170 -15.26 -2.06 -6.48
N ALA A 171 -16.16 -2.93 -6.00
CA ALA A 171 -15.82 -4.12 -5.22
C ALA A 171 -15.36 -5.28 -6.10
#